data_AF-A0A9D0VJ34-F1
#
_entry.id   AF-A0A9D0VJ34-F1
#
_cell.length_a   1.000
_cell.length_b   1.000
_cell.length_c   1.000
_cell.angle_alpha   90.00
_cell.angle_beta   90.00
_cell.angle_gamma   90.00
#
_symmetry.space_group_name_H-M   'P 1'
#
loop_
_entity.id
_entity.type
_entity.pdbx_description
1 polymer ?
#
loop_
_entity_poly.entity_id
_entity_poly.type
_entity_poly.pdbx_seq_one_letter_code
_entity_poly.pdbx_strand_id
1 'polypeptide(L)'
;MAATSIGVGARSQLASLLDPAAPIPRPAGLPSERSWIPDAADLDALTSYHHDRLALLPPGPGAADLGVALERAEALRDRSDTLTSILQPGRAPTLPGQIDLAVALLAEELCHTVFLDTAEGWDTHSDTVSQHGLFDRTFTQLDRLVRGLRSASLLDDTLVVVLSEMTRAPVRNVQGGKDHWPHTSALLIGGGTVGGQVLGHTDPWLQALPIDLQTGLPDPGGVRLDHASFLAGLLERLDVDPGAWIPGVQPWRGAC
;
A
#
# COMPACT_ATOMS: atom_id res chain seq x y z
N MET A 1 -3.17 -0.11 -17.16
CA MET A 1 -3.79 -0.37 -15.85
C MET A 1 -3.57 0.85 -14.96
N ALA A 2 -4.60 1.61 -14.65
CA ALA A 2 -4.51 2.67 -13.65
C ALA A 2 -4.37 2.04 -12.26
N ALA A 3 -3.16 2.14 -11.67
CA ALA A 3 -2.91 1.71 -10.31
C ALA A 3 -3.80 2.53 -9.36
N THR A 4 -4.78 1.88 -8.75
CA THR A 4 -5.68 2.50 -7.77
C THR A 4 -5.16 2.17 -6.38
N SER A 5 -4.51 3.14 -5.77
CA SER A 5 -4.13 3.08 -4.37
C SER A 5 -5.24 3.67 -3.50
N ILE A 6 -5.75 2.88 -2.55
CA ILE A 6 -6.62 3.40 -1.50
C ILE A 6 -5.82 3.43 -0.19
N GLY A 7 -5.69 4.63 0.39
CA GLY A 7 -5.21 4.76 1.76
C GLY A 7 -6.36 4.44 2.72
N VAL A 8 -6.15 3.53 3.67
CA VAL A 8 -7.16 3.11 4.66
C VAL A 8 -6.98 3.77 6.04
N GLY A 9 -6.08 4.76 6.14
CA GLY A 9 -5.80 5.51 7.37
C GLY A 9 -6.82 6.62 7.69
N ALA A 10 -6.59 7.37 8.77
CA ALA A 10 -7.49 8.42 9.30
C ALA A 10 -7.76 9.61 8.35
N ARG A 11 -7.08 9.67 7.20
CA ARG A 11 -7.28 10.66 6.14
C ARG A 11 -7.99 10.09 4.90
N SER A 12 -8.48 8.85 4.98
CA SER A 12 -9.19 8.19 3.88
C SER A 12 -10.56 8.83 3.66
N GLN A 13 -10.86 9.19 2.42
CA GLN A 13 -12.19 9.66 1.99
C GLN A 13 -13.17 8.49 1.79
N LEU A 14 -12.74 7.23 1.95
CA LEU A 14 -13.55 6.05 1.73
C LEU A 14 -14.79 6.02 2.65
N ALA A 15 -14.63 6.42 3.92
CA ALA A 15 -15.74 6.45 4.88
C ALA A 15 -16.85 7.44 4.48
N SER A 16 -16.50 8.60 3.92
CA SER A 16 -17.48 9.57 3.40
C SER A 16 -18.14 9.16 2.08
N LEU A 17 -17.51 8.27 1.32
CA LEU A 17 -18.09 7.72 0.08
C LEU A 17 -19.11 6.60 0.36
N LEU A 18 -18.91 5.87 1.45
CA LEU A 18 -19.71 4.69 1.81
C LEU A 18 -20.92 5.01 2.69
N ASP A 19 -20.82 6.06 3.50
CA ASP A 19 -21.91 6.52 4.34
C ASP A 19 -22.24 7.99 3.99
N PRO A 20 -23.26 8.24 3.14
CA PRO A 20 -23.67 9.60 2.76
C PRO A 20 -24.28 10.39 3.94
N ALA A 21 -24.59 9.75 5.06
CA ALA A 21 -25.03 10.40 6.29
C ALA A 21 -23.86 10.72 7.25
N ALA A 22 -22.63 10.26 6.95
CA ALA A 22 -21.46 10.50 7.80
C ALA A 22 -21.15 12.01 7.89
N PRO A 23 -21.10 12.59 9.12
CA PRO A 23 -20.81 14.00 9.28
C PRO A 23 -19.35 14.30 8.92
N ILE A 24 -19.11 14.90 7.76
CA ILE A 24 -17.80 15.45 7.41
C ILE A 24 -17.53 16.65 8.35
N PRO A 25 -16.45 16.65 9.15
CA PRO A 25 -16.15 17.76 10.04
C PRO A 25 -15.96 19.05 9.24
N ARG A 26 -16.81 20.06 9.48
CA ARG A 26 -16.70 21.36 8.82
C ARG A 26 -15.62 22.22 9.50
N PRO A 27 -14.66 22.80 8.76
CA PRO A 27 -13.78 23.83 9.30
C PRO A 27 -14.59 25.01 9.86
N ALA A 28 -14.19 25.51 11.03
CA ALA A 28 -14.89 26.62 11.66
C ALA A 28 -14.78 27.90 10.79
N GLY A 29 -15.90 28.61 10.61
CA GLY A 29 -15.94 29.93 9.98
C GLY A 29 -16.35 29.98 8.49
N LEU A 30 -16.68 28.85 7.87
CA LEU A 30 -17.25 28.85 6.52
C LEU A 30 -18.75 29.17 6.54
N PRO A 31 -19.27 30.05 5.66
CA PRO A 31 -20.70 30.31 5.54
C PRO A 31 -21.44 29.01 5.17
N SER A 32 -22.67 28.85 5.66
CA SER A 32 -23.50 27.69 5.33
C SER A 32 -23.92 27.75 3.86
N GLU A 33 -23.11 27.22 2.96
CA GLU A 33 -23.70 26.68 1.74
C GLU A 33 -24.67 25.58 2.15
N ARG A 34 -25.84 25.54 1.53
CA ARG A 34 -26.84 24.48 1.77
C ARG A 34 -26.11 23.15 1.62
N SER A 35 -26.01 22.38 2.71
CA SER A 35 -25.60 20.98 2.62
C SER A 35 -26.63 20.29 1.75
N TRP A 36 -26.33 20.18 0.45
CA TRP A 36 -27.08 19.31 -0.44
C TRP A 36 -26.70 17.89 -0.03
N ILE A 37 -27.68 17.20 0.54
CA ILE A 37 -27.60 15.77 0.84
C ILE A 37 -28.47 15.12 -0.24
N PRO A 38 -27.88 14.43 -1.22
CA PRO A 38 -28.64 13.80 -2.30
C PRO A 38 -29.61 12.77 -1.73
N ASP A 39 -30.84 12.76 -2.23
CA ASP A 39 -31.75 11.63 -2.01
C ASP A 39 -31.50 10.51 -3.05
N ALA A 40 -32.27 9.43 -2.97
CA ALA A 40 -32.11 8.29 -3.89
C ALA A 40 -32.31 8.69 -5.37
N ALA A 41 -33.24 9.60 -5.65
CA ALA A 41 -33.50 10.05 -7.02
C ALA A 41 -32.35 10.93 -7.55
N ASP A 42 -31.79 11.77 -6.70
CA ASP A 42 -30.58 12.54 -7.02
C ASP A 42 -29.39 11.62 -7.36
N LEU A 43 -29.19 10.54 -6.59
CA LEU A 43 -28.12 9.55 -6.82
C LEU A 43 -28.33 8.76 -8.12
N ASP A 44 -29.57 8.38 -8.43
CA ASP A 44 -29.92 7.71 -9.69
C ASP A 44 -29.69 8.62 -10.90
N ALA A 45 -30.04 9.91 -10.78
CA ALA A 45 -29.82 10.90 -11.83
C ALA A 45 -28.33 11.15 -12.09
N LEU A 46 -27.52 11.24 -11.03
CA LEU A 46 -26.06 11.35 -11.17
C LEU A 46 -25.45 10.10 -11.81
N THR A 47 -25.88 8.92 -11.39
CA THR A 47 -25.41 7.64 -11.96
C THR A 47 -25.74 7.55 -13.44
N SER A 48 -26.98 7.89 -13.82
CA SER A 48 -27.44 7.95 -15.21
C SER A 48 -26.61 8.95 -16.03
N TYR A 49 -26.35 10.15 -15.50
CA TYR A 49 -25.53 11.16 -16.15
C TYR A 49 -24.12 10.66 -16.49
N HIS A 50 -23.48 9.92 -15.56
CA HIS A 50 -22.14 9.39 -15.80
C HIS A 50 -22.12 8.28 -16.86
N HIS A 51 -23.12 7.39 -16.85
CA HIS A 51 -23.28 6.35 -17.89
C HIS A 51 -23.56 6.95 -19.26
N ASP A 52 -24.46 7.94 -19.34
CA ASP A 52 -24.74 8.67 -20.58
C ASP A 52 -23.47 9.36 -21.10
N ARG A 53 -22.69 9.97 -20.20
CA ARG A 53 -21.44 10.62 -20.57
C ARG A 53 -20.40 9.63 -21.07
N LEU A 54 -20.29 8.45 -20.48
CA LEU A 54 -19.41 7.38 -20.96
C LEU A 54 -19.81 6.95 -22.39
N ALA A 55 -21.10 6.77 -22.64
CA ALA A 55 -21.62 6.39 -23.96
C ALA A 55 -21.34 7.43 -25.06
N LEU A 56 -21.20 8.71 -24.67
CA LEU A 56 -20.88 9.82 -25.58
C LEU A 56 -19.38 10.00 -25.84
N LEU A 57 -18.50 9.39 -25.04
CA LEU A 57 -17.06 9.50 -25.23
C LEU A 57 -16.60 8.64 -26.43
N PRO A 58 -15.70 9.16 -27.30
CA PRO A 58 -15.09 8.35 -28.32
C PRO A 58 -14.23 7.25 -27.68
N PRO A 59 -14.10 6.06 -28.31
CA PRO A 59 -13.22 5.01 -27.82
C PRO A 59 -11.79 5.53 -27.63
N GLY A 60 -11.25 5.33 -26.43
CA GLY A 60 -9.92 5.79 -26.07
C GLY A 60 -9.65 5.65 -24.57
N PRO A 61 -8.42 5.97 -24.11
CA PRO A 61 -8.01 5.78 -22.72
C PRO A 61 -8.95 6.43 -21.71
N GLY A 62 -9.42 7.66 -21.98
CA GLY A 62 -10.33 8.36 -21.07
C GLY A 62 -11.72 7.73 -20.96
N ALA A 63 -12.24 7.10 -22.02
CA ALA A 63 -13.49 6.35 -21.97
C ALA A 63 -13.32 5.05 -21.20
N ALA A 64 -12.22 4.33 -21.45
CA ALA A 64 -11.89 3.10 -20.72
C ALA A 64 -11.70 3.35 -19.21
N ASP A 65 -10.96 4.40 -18.85
CA ASP A 65 -10.72 4.77 -17.45
C ASP A 65 -12.03 5.16 -16.73
N LEU A 66 -12.92 5.92 -17.39
CA LEU A 66 -14.23 6.27 -16.84
C LEU A 66 -15.13 5.04 -16.66
N GLY A 67 -15.15 4.12 -17.63
CA GLY A 67 -15.92 2.87 -17.52
C GLY A 67 -15.49 2.05 -16.32
N VAL A 68 -14.19 1.81 -16.16
CA VAL A 68 -13.64 1.09 -15.00
C VAL A 68 -13.95 1.83 -13.69
N ALA A 69 -13.92 3.17 -13.68
CA ALA A 69 -14.26 3.94 -12.49
C ALA A 69 -15.74 3.79 -12.09
N LEU A 70 -16.66 3.71 -13.05
CA LEU A 70 -18.08 3.53 -12.79
C LEU A 70 -18.39 2.13 -12.29
N GLU A 71 -17.85 1.09 -12.93
CA GLU A 71 -17.98 -0.30 -12.47
C GLU A 71 -17.51 -0.45 -11.01
N ARG A 72 -16.39 0.20 -10.64
CA ARG A 72 -15.89 0.22 -9.27
C ARG A 72 -16.80 0.99 -8.32
N ALA A 73 -17.37 2.12 -8.74
CA ALA A 73 -18.29 2.90 -7.91
C ALA A 73 -19.56 2.10 -7.59
N GLU A 74 -20.07 1.35 -8.56
CA GLU A 74 -21.19 0.41 -8.36
C GLU A 74 -20.82 -0.70 -7.41
N ALA A 75 -19.70 -1.38 -7.67
CA ALA A 75 -19.19 -2.45 -6.79
C ALA A 75 -18.97 -2.00 -5.34
N LEU A 76 -18.53 -0.74 -5.15
CA LEU A 76 -18.36 -0.14 -3.82
C LEU A 76 -19.71 0.06 -3.11
N ARG A 77 -20.73 0.55 -3.84
CA ARG A 77 -22.08 0.79 -3.30
C ARG A 77 -22.79 -0.51 -2.93
N ASP A 78 -22.69 -1.52 -3.79
CA ASP A 78 -23.28 -2.85 -3.58
C ASP A 78 -22.73 -3.53 -2.31
N ARG A 79 -21.53 -3.13 -1.88
CA ARG A 79 -20.83 -3.67 -0.70
C ARG A 79 -20.79 -2.69 0.47
N SER A 80 -21.58 -1.61 0.41
CA SER A 80 -21.54 -0.53 1.40
C SER A 80 -21.80 -1.00 2.83
N ASP A 81 -22.75 -1.91 3.06
CA ASP A 81 -23.03 -2.46 4.38
C ASP A 81 -21.83 -3.19 4.98
N THR A 82 -21.20 -4.08 4.20
CA THR A 82 -20.00 -4.81 4.59
C THR A 82 -18.86 -3.85 4.90
N LEU A 83 -18.58 -2.89 4.01
CA LEU A 83 -17.48 -1.95 4.18
C LEU A 83 -17.70 -0.98 5.34
N THR A 84 -18.94 -0.53 5.56
CA THR A 84 -19.30 0.38 6.67
C THR A 84 -19.15 -0.32 8.02
N SER A 85 -19.50 -1.62 8.09
CA SER A 85 -19.29 -2.43 9.30
C SER A 85 -17.81 -2.54 9.69
N ILE A 86 -16.92 -2.58 8.70
CA ILE A 86 -15.47 -2.69 8.89
C ILE A 86 -14.85 -1.32 9.20
N LEU A 87 -15.21 -0.27 8.45
CA LEU A 87 -14.63 1.07 8.56
C LEU A 87 -14.97 1.78 9.87
N GLN A 88 -16.09 1.44 10.52
CA GLN A 88 -16.59 2.11 11.72
C GLN A 88 -16.47 3.66 11.62
N PRO A 89 -17.27 4.31 10.75
CA PRO A 89 -17.18 5.75 10.51
C PRO A 89 -17.12 6.58 11.80
N GLY A 90 -16.22 7.57 11.83
CA GLY A 90 -16.00 8.43 12.99
C GLY A 90 -14.98 7.92 14.02
N ARG A 91 -14.39 6.73 13.80
CA ARG A 91 -13.30 6.19 14.63
C ARG A 91 -11.99 6.18 13.85
N ALA A 92 -10.88 6.57 14.50
CA ALA A 92 -9.56 6.41 13.90
C ALA A 92 -9.25 4.91 13.70
N PRO A 93 -8.87 4.47 12.49
CA PRO A 93 -8.65 3.06 12.22
C PRO A 93 -7.37 2.57 12.90
N THR A 94 -7.49 1.55 13.74
CA THR A 94 -6.35 0.84 14.32
C THR A 94 -5.64 0.02 13.24
N LEU A 95 -4.33 -0.24 13.36
CA LEU A 95 -3.62 -1.12 12.40
C LEU A 95 -4.31 -2.49 12.20
N PRO A 96 -4.79 -3.19 13.25
CA PRO A 96 -5.64 -4.37 13.08
C PRO A 96 -6.87 -4.15 12.20
N GLY A 97 -7.59 -3.04 12.40
CA GLY A 97 -8.77 -2.70 11.61
C GLY A 97 -8.43 -2.33 10.16
N GLN A 98 -7.30 -1.64 9.94
CA GLN A 98 -6.79 -1.37 8.59
C GLN A 98 -6.43 -2.67 7.86
N ILE A 99 -5.86 -3.66 8.56
CA ILE A 99 -5.54 -4.98 8.01
C ILE A 99 -6.81 -5.73 7.62
N ASP A 100 -7.80 -5.81 8.52
CA ASP A 100 -9.05 -6.50 8.23
C ASP A 100 -9.76 -5.87 7.02
N LEU A 101 -9.76 -4.53 6.95
CA LEU A 101 -10.27 -3.80 5.80
C LEU A 101 -9.47 -4.06 4.52
N ALA A 102 -8.14 -4.08 4.59
CA ALA A 102 -7.30 -4.35 3.43
C ALA A 102 -7.60 -5.72 2.84
N VAL A 103 -7.70 -6.75 3.69
CA VAL A 103 -8.04 -8.12 3.24
C VAL A 103 -9.42 -8.15 2.61
N ALA A 104 -10.42 -7.49 3.21
CA ALA A 104 -11.77 -7.43 2.65
C ALA A 104 -11.80 -6.69 1.29
N LEU A 105 -11.14 -5.54 1.17
CA LEU A 105 -11.09 -4.78 -0.08
C LEU A 105 -10.40 -5.58 -1.21
N LEU A 106 -9.35 -6.33 -0.89
CA LEU A 106 -8.68 -7.21 -1.84
C LEU A 106 -9.56 -8.42 -2.22
N ALA A 107 -10.19 -9.07 -1.24
CA ALA A 107 -11.06 -10.23 -1.45
C ALA A 107 -12.28 -9.91 -2.31
N GLU A 108 -12.80 -8.68 -2.18
CA GLU A 108 -13.92 -8.18 -2.96
C GLU A 108 -13.49 -7.52 -4.28
N GLU A 109 -12.20 -7.55 -4.62
CA GLU A 109 -11.62 -6.95 -5.84
C GLU A 109 -11.93 -5.44 -5.99
N LEU A 110 -12.14 -4.75 -4.88
CA LEU A 110 -12.47 -3.32 -4.86
C LEU A 110 -11.24 -2.43 -5.07
N CYS A 111 -10.05 -2.96 -4.79
CA CYS A 111 -8.79 -2.30 -5.07
C CYS A 111 -7.70 -3.34 -5.36
N HIS A 112 -6.62 -2.90 -6.00
CA HIS A 112 -5.44 -3.74 -6.27
C HIS A 112 -4.24 -3.34 -5.41
N THR A 113 -4.34 -2.26 -4.64
CA THR A 113 -3.25 -1.76 -3.78
C THR A 113 -3.79 -1.05 -2.56
N VAL A 114 -3.29 -1.44 -1.39
CA VAL A 114 -3.67 -0.86 -0.10
C VAL A 114 -2.42 -0.39 0.64
N PHE A 115 -2.48 0.81 1.20
CA PHE A 115 -1.45 1.34 2.10
C PHE A 115 -1.91 1.27 3.55
N LEU A 116 -1.11 0.63 4.40
CA LEU A 116 -1.33 0.54 5.84
C LEU A 116 -0.43 1.54 6.57
N ASP A 117 -0.99 2.24 7.55
CA ASP A 117 -0.27 3.15 8.42
C ASP A 117 -0.14 2.53 9.82
N THR A 118 1.10 2.35 10.29
CA THR A 118 1.33 1.81 11.63
C THR A 118 1.00 2.82 12.74
N ALA A 119 0.97 4.13 12.41
CA ALA A 119 0.87 5.24 13.34
C ALA A 119 1.96 5.23 14.44
N GLU A 120 3.06 4.52 14.18
CA GLU A 120 4.19 4.37 15.10
C GLU A 120 5.28 5.40 14.80
N GLY A 121 5.91 5.92 15.85
CA GLY A 121 7.06 6.82 15.73
C GLY A 121 8.35 6.04 15.49
N TRP A 122 8.67 5.72 14.23
CA TRP A 122 9.90 5.01 13.85
C TRP A 122 11.19 5.85 13.99
N ASP A 123 11.06 7.14 14.29
CA ASP A 123 12.19 8.05 14.40
C ASP A 123 12.91 7.97 15.76
N THR A 124 13.86 7.05 15.88
CA THR A 124 14.60 6.76 17.12
C THR A 124 15.97 7.44 17.20
N HIS A 125 16.06 8.74 16.91
CA HIS A 125 17.33 9.50 16.96
C HIS A 125 17.95 9.62 18.35
N SER A 126 17.13 9.60 19.39
CA SER A 126 17.54 9.85 20.79
C SER A 126 17.28 8.67 21.73
N ASP A 127 16.48 7.68 21.34
CA ASP A 127 16.22 6.49 22.15
C ASP A 127 15.89 5.24 21.32
N THR A 128 16.86 4.34 21.18
CA THR A 128 16.68 3.05 20.48
C THR A 128 15.99 1.98 21.34
N VAL A 129 15.86 2.17 22.67
CA VAL A 129 15.26 1.15 23.55
C VAL A 129 13.78 0.95 23.23
N SER A 130 13.07 2.04 22.93
CA SER A 130 11.67 2.00 22.50
C SER A 130 11.44 1.22 21.19
N GLN A 131 12.48 1.07 20.35
CA GLN A 131 12.39 0.48 19.02
C GLN A 131 11.97 -1.00 19.05
N HIS A 132 12.38 -1.75 20.08
CA HIS A 132 12.05 -3.18 20.17
C HIS A 132 10.53 -3.41 20.22
N GLY A 133 9.83 -2.61 21.03
CA GLY A 133 8.38 -2.67 21.10
C GLY A 133 7.68 -2.27 19.79
N LEU A 134 8.28 -1.40 18.99
CA LEU A 134 7.75 -1.05 17.66
C LEU A 134 7.86 -2.25 16.70
N PHE A 135 9.00 -2.94 16.70
CA PHE A 135 9.20 -4.14 15.90
C PHE A 135 8.22 -5.24 16.31
N ASP A 136 8.10 -5.55 17.61
CA ASP A 136 7.20 -6.60 18.09
C ASP A 136 5.75 -6.34 17.68
N ARG A 137 5.25 -5.11 17.86
CA ARG A 137 3.90 -4.74 17.43
C ARG A 137 3.74 -4.86 15.93
N THR A 138 4.70 -4.37 15.16
CA THR A 138 4.63 -4.38 13.69
C THR A 138 4.66 -5.80 13.14
N PHE A 139 5.56 -6.66 13.60
CA PHE A 139 5.64 -8.06 13.17
C PHE A 139 4.43 -8.87 13.63
N THR A 140 3.86 -8.57 14.81
CA THR A 140 2.58 -9.16 15.24
C THR A 140 1.44 -8.80 14.28
N GLN A 141 1.36 -7.55 13.85
CA GLN A 141 0.35 -7.12 12.87
C GLN A 141 0.63 -7.65 11.47
N LEU A 142 1.90 -7.80 11.08
CA LEU A 142 2.27 -8.43 9.81
C LEU A 142 1.87 -9.91 9.77
N ASP A 143 2.05 -10.65 10.87
CA ASP A 143 1.55 -12.03 11.00
C ASP A 143 0.02 -12.08 10.86
N ARG A 144 -0.71 -11.13 11.47
CA ARG A 144 -2.16 -11.00 11.29
C ARG A 144 -2.52 -10.79 9.81
N LEU A 145 -1.86 -9.87 9.11
CA LEU A 145 -2.10 -9.61 7.69
C LEU A 145 -1.89 -10.87 6.85
N VAL A 146 -0.75 -11.55 7.04
CA VAL A 146 -0.43 -12.79 6.32
C VAL A 146 -1.46 -13.89 6.59
N ARG A 147 -1.91 -14.04 7.84
CA ARG A 147 -2.98 -14.99 8.19
C ARG A 147 -4.31 -14.62 7.54
N GLY A 148 -4.67 -13.33 7.54
CA GLY A 148 -5.87 -12.82 6.89
C GLY A 148 -5.87 -13.12 5.39
N LEU A 149 -4.81 -12.73 4.68
CA LEU A 149 -4.62 -13.03 3.26
C LEU A 149 -4.67 -14.53 2.98
N ARG A 150 -4.02 -15.36 3.82
CA ARG A 150 -4.07 -16.82 3.66
C ARG A 150 -5.48 -17.37 3.84
N SER A 151 -6.22 -16.90 4.85
CA SER A 151 -7.59 -17.36 5.10
C SER A 151 -8.57 -16.97 3.98
N ALA A 152 -8.29 -15.86 3.29
CA ALA A 152 -9.02 -15.42 2.12
C ALA A 152 -8.53 -16.05 0.81
N SER A 153 -7.53 -16.96 0.85
CA SER A 153 -6.87 -17.54 -0.33
C SER A 153 -6.22 -16.49 -1.26
N LEU A 154 -5.79 -15.35 -0.71
CA LEU A 154 -5.17 -14.24 -1.43
C LEU A 154 -3.66 -14.16 -1.28
N LEU A 155 -3.06 -14.92 -0.34
CA LEU A 155 -1.63 -14.77 -0.03
C LEU A 155 -0.72 -15.05 -1.23
N ASP A 156 -1.08 -16.03 -2.06
CA ASP A 156 -0.28 -16.41 -3.22
C ASP A 156 -0.37 -15.37 -4.35
N ASP A 157 -1.47 -14.61 -4.41
CA ASP A 157 -1.74 -13.58 -5.43
C ASP A 157 -1.48 -12.14 -4.93
N THR A 158 -1.12 -11.97 -3.65
CA THR A 158 -0.87 -10.65 -3.04
C THR A 158 0.58 -10.53 -2.61
N LEU A 159 1.33 -9.63 -3.25
CA LEU A 159 2.68 -9.27 -2.83
C LEU A 159 2.64 -8.21 -1.72
N VAL A 160 3.03 -8.60 -0.51
CA VAL A 160 3.23 -7.68 0.63
C VAL A 160 4.68 -7.19 0.62
N VAL A 161 4.85 -5.88 0.52
CA VAL A 161 6.17 -5.22 0.55
C VAL A 161 6.28 -4.37 1.81
N VAL A 162 7.22 -4.72 2.69
CA VAL A 162 7.60 -3.89 3.84
C VAL A 162 8.95 -3.26 3.53
N LEU A 163 8.98 -1.94 3.42
CA LEU A 163 10.16 -1.17 3.05
C LEU A 163 10.38 -0.03 4.05
N SER A 164 11.63 0.21 4.41
CA SER A 164 12.04 1.40 5.16
C SER A 164 12.68 2.42 4.23
N GLU A 165 12.39 3.71 4.43
CA GLU A 165 13.02 4.80 3.66
C GLU A 165 14.55 4.86 3.88
N MET A 166 15.00 4.54 5.10
CA MET A 166 16.39 4.55 5.51
C MET A 166 16.61 3.54 6.65
N THR A 167 17.85 3.17 6.92
CA THR A 167 18.19 2.45 8.16
C THR A 167 18.97 3.35 9.11
N ARG A 168 19.38 2.76 10.23
CA ARG A 168 20.12 3.43 11.28
C ARG A 168 21.52 2.86 11.36
N ALA A 169 22.49 3.74 11.59
CA ALA A 169 23.90 3.39 11.67
C ALA A 169 24.12 2.23 12.67
N PRO A 170 25.07 1.32 12.44
CA PRO A 170 25.34 0.19 13.34
C PRO A 170 25.86 0.58 14.73
N VAL A 171 26.05 1.88 14.98
CA VAL A 171 26.65 2.43 16.19
C VAL A 171 25.72 3.45 16.85
N ARG A 172 25.77 3.52 18.18
CA ARG A 172 24.99 4.52 18.94
C ARG A 172 25.62 5.90 18.82
N ASN A 173 24.78 6.92 18.67
CA ASN A 173 25.21 8.32 18.70
C ASN A 173 25.30 8.86 20.14
N VAL A 174 25.76 10.11 20.28
CA VAL A 174 25.94 10.77 21.59
C VAL A 174 24.63 11.00 22.34
N GLN A 175 23.48 10.93 21.66
CA GLN A 175 22.15 11.09 22.25
C GLN A 175 21.57 9.75 22.72
N GLY A 176 22.26 8.64 22.51
CA GLY A 176 21.80 7.31 22.90
C GLY A 176 20.91 6.62 21.86
N GLY A 177 20.62 7.27 20.73
CA GLY A 177 19.96 6.69 19.55
C GLY A 177 20.96 6.24 18.49
N LYS A 178 20.57 6.32 17.21
CA LYS A 178 21.41 5.96 16.04
C LYS A 178 21.18 6.96 14.88
N ASP A 179 22.24 7.32 14.19
CA ASP A 179 22.19 8.27 13.07
C ASP A 179 21.68 7.62 11.77
N HIS A 180 21.41 8.43 10.75
CA HIS A 180 20.97 7.97 9.44
C HIS A 180 22.02 7.08 8.75
N TRP A 181 21.56 6.08 8.02
CA TRP A 181 22.41 5.19 7.24
C TRP A 181 21.85 4.98 5.81
N PRO A 182 22.69 5.08 4.76
CA PRO A 182 22.24 5.14 3.37
C PRO A 182 21.92 3.76 2.76
N HIS A 183 21.90 2.71 3.57
CA HIS A 183 21.53 1.36 3.14
C HIS A 183 20.16 1.00 3.72
N THR A 184 19.37 0.21 3.00
CA THR A 184 18.05 -0.23 3.47
C THR A 184 17.83 -1.71 3.17
N SER A 185 16.73 -2.24 3.68
CA SER A 185 16.28 -3.60 3.43
C SER A 185 14.77 -3.59 3.18
N ALA A 186 14.32 -4.57 2.41
CA ALA A 186 12.91 -4.83 2.17
C ALA A 186 12.58 -6.25 2.62
N LEU A 187 11.36 -6.45 3.11
CA LEU A 187 10.79 -7.76 3.36
C LEU A 187 9.64 -7.97 2.37
N LEU A 188 9.70 -9.09 1.65
CA LEU A 188 8.70 -9.51 0.68
C LEU A 188 7.99 -10.76 1.18
N ILE A 189 6.66 -10.78 1.15
CA ILE A 189 5.84 -11.91 1.59
C ILE A 189 4.69 -12.10 0.60
N GLY A 190 4.34 -13.35 0.30
CA GLY A 190 3.24 -13.67 -0.63
C GLY A 190 3.60 -13.39 -2.08
N GLY A 191 2.59 -13.36 -2.96
CA GLY A 191 2.78 -13.08 -4.39
C GLY A 191 3.71 -14.10 -5.06
N GLY A 192 3.60 -15.39 -4.69
CA GLY A 192 4.50 -16.45 -5.15
C GLY A 192 5.95 -16.37 -4.65
N THR A 193 6.30 -15.45 -3.74
CA THR A 193 7.67 -15.31 -3.24
C THR A 193 8.12 -16.54 -2.44
N VAL A 194 9.28 -17.09 -2.76
CA VAL A 194 9.93 -18.14 -1.97
C VAL A 194 10.40 -17.57 -0.64
N GLY A 195 9.74 -17.99 0.45
CA GLY A 195 10.07 -17.56 1.81
C GLY A 195 11.34 -18.23 2.37
N GLY A 196 11.79 -17.75 3.53
CA GLY A 196 12.92 -18.34 4.26
C GLY A 196 14.30 -18.02 3.66
N GLN A 197 14.36 -17.03 2.77
CA GLN A 197 15.59 -16.59 2.12
C GLN A 197 15.99 -15.19 2.58
N VAL A 198 17.30 -14.94 2.60
CA VAL A 198 17.88 -13.61 2.72
C VAL A 198 18.71 -13.39 1.46
N LEU A 199 18.30 -12.41 0.66
CA LEU A 199 18.98 -12.00 -0.56
C LEU A 199 19.63 -10.63 -0.31
N GLY A 200 20.80 -10.41 -0.91
CA GLY A 200 21.67 -9.31 -0.51
C GLY A 200 22.60 -9.69 0.64
N HIS A 201 23.63 -8.86 0.84
CA HIS A 201 24.51 -8.99 1.98
C HIS A 201 25.09 -7.63 2.35
N THR A 202 25.48 -7.51 3.62
CA THR A 202 26.22 -6.35 4.10
C THR A 202 27.53 -6.80 4.72
N ASP A 203 28.53 -5.93 4.67
CA ASP A 203 29.78 -6.15 5.40
C ASP A 203 29.59 -5.93 6.92
N PRO A 204 30.62 -6.16 7.76
CA PRO A 204 30.54 -5.89 9.19
C PRO A 204 30.22 -4.44 9.58
N TRP A 205 30.30 -3.49 8.64
CA TRP A 205 29.96 -2.08 8.82
C TRP A 205 28.56 -1.74 8.29
N LEU A 206 27.75 -2.75 7.94
CA LEU A 206 26.43 -2.60 7.32
C LEU A 206 26.45 -1.87 5.96
N GLN A 207 27.54 -1.98 5.20
CA GLN A 207 27.58 -1.50 3.82
C GLN A 207 27.10 -2.59 2.87
N ALA A 208 26.22 -2.22 1.94
CA ALA A 208 25.72 -3.17 0.93
C ALA A 208 26.85 -3.66 0.02
N LEU A 209 26.96 -4.99 -0.09
CA LEU A 209 27.88 -5.64 -1.01
C LEU A 209 27.27 -5.76 -2.42
N PRO A 210 28.09 -5.82 -3.47
CA PRO A 210 27.60 -6.12 -4.81
C PRO A 210 26.99 -7.54 -4.88
N ILE A 211 25.94 -7.67 -5.68
CA ILE A 211 25.19 -8.90 -5.90
C ILE A 211 24.96 -9.14 -7.39
N ASP A 212 24.69 -10.38 -7.75
CA ASP A 212 24.05 -10.71 -9.01
C ASP A 212 22.55 -10.40 -8.90
N LEU A 213 22.02 -9.54 -9.77
CA LEU A 213 20.60 -9.15 -9.76
C LEU A 213 19.64 -10.30 -10.09
N GLN A 214 20.11 -11.34 -10.78
CA GLN A 214 19.32 -12.51 -11.11
C GLN A 214 19.22 -13.49 -9.96
N THR A 215 20.28 -13.68 -9.16
CA THR A 215 20.26 -14.64 -8.03
C THR A 215 20.02 -13.97 -6.69
N GLY A 216 20.29 -12.68 -6.58
CA GLY A 216 20.27 -11.92 -5.32
C GLY A 216 21.43 -12.28 -4.39
N LEU A 217 22.38 -13.12 -4.82
CA LEU A 217 23.50 -13.58 -4.00
C LEU A 217 24.73 -12.66 -4.17
N PRO A 218 25.62 -12.60 -3.16
CA PRO A 218 26.86 -11.83 -3.25
C PRO A 218 27.71 -12.24 -4.45
N ASP A 219 28.15 -11.25 -5.22
CA ASP A 219 29.03 -11.42 -6.37
C ASP A 219 30.01 -10.25 -6.44
N PRO A 220 31.33 -10.46 -6.27
CA PRO A 220 32.33 -9.40 -6.42
C PRO A 220 32.31 -8.68 -7.78
N GLY A 221 31.85 -9.34 -8.84
CA GLY A 221 31.66 -8.76 -10.18
C GLY A 221 30.28 -8.16 -10.41
N GLY A 222 29.38 -8.27 -9.43
CA GLY A 222 28.01 -7.80 -9.50
C GLY A 222 27.86 -6.30 -9.24
N VAL A 223 26.63 -5.89 -8.91
CA VAL A 223 26.27 -4.49 -8.66
C VAL A 223 25.60 -4.34 -7.30
N ARG A 224 25.71 -3.16 -6.68
CA ARG A 224 24.92 -2.87 -5.49
C ARG A 224 23.46 -2.72 -5.91
N LEU A 225 22.57 -3.41 -5.22
CA LEU A 225 21.13 -3.28 -5.46
C LEU A 225 20.70 -1.84 -5.16
N ASP A 226 20.20 -1.15 -6.17
CA ASP A 226 19.62 0.18 -6.05
C ASP A 226 18.09 0.11 -6.06
N HIS A 227 17.47 1.24 -5.76
CA HIS A 227 16.00 1.36 -5.69
C HIS A 227 15.35 1.11 -7.07
N ALA A 228 15.99 1.54 -8.15
CA ALA A 228 15.44 1.41 -9.49
C ALA A 228 15.36 -0.06 -9.94
N SER A 229 16.45 -0.81 -9.75
CA SER A 229 16.53 -2.24 -10.07
C SER A 229 15.57 -3.05 -9.18
N PHE A 230 15.46 -2.68 -7.90
CA PHE A 230 14.50 -3.28 -6.98
C PHE A 230 13.05 -3.04 -7.43
N LEU A 231 12.66 -1.78 -7.71
CA LEU A 231 11.33 -1.43 -8.18
C LEU A 231 10.99 -2.10 -9.52
N ALA A 232 11.94 -2.13 -10.46
CA ALA A 232 11.76 -2.83 -11.73
C ALA A 232 11.49 -4.33 -11.51
N GLY A 233 12.16 -4.95 -10.55
CA GLY A 233 11.90 -6.33 -10.12
C GLY A 233 10.51 -6.55 -9.54
N LEU A 234 10.04 -5.63 -8.70
CA LEU A 234 8.68 -5.68 -8.16
C LEU A 234 7.63 -5.53 -9.27
N LEU A 235 7.85 -4.65 -10.25
CA LEU A 235 6.96 -4.50 -11.39
C LEU A 235 6.87 -5.79 -12.22
N GLU A 236 8.01 -6.43 -12.53
CA GLU A 236 7.99 -7.73 -13.22
C GLU A 236 7.19 -8.79 -12.45
N ARG A 237 7.32 -8.84 -11.12
CA ARG A 237 6.56 -9.77 -10.25
C ARG A 237 5.06 -9.49 -10.22
N LEU A 238 4.64 -8.28 -10.59
CA LEU A 238 3.24 -7.86 -10.69
C LEU A 238 2.74 -7.93 -12.14
N ASP A 239 3.47 -8.61 -13.03
CA ASP A 239 3.20 -8.69 -14.47
C ASP A 239 3.10 -7.31 -15.17
N VAL A 240 3.82 -6.32 -14.64
CA VAL A 240 3.93 -4.98 -15.22
C VAL A 240 5.29 -4.84 -15.89
N ASP A 241 5.30 -4.43 -17.17
CA ASP A 241 6.54 -4.12 -17.90
C ASP A 241 7.28 -2.95 -17.23
N PRO A 242 8.45 -3.17 -16.60
CA PRO A 242 9.21 -2.11 -15.98
C PRO A 242 9.76 -1.11 -17.00
N GLY A 243 9.98 -1.52 -18.26
CA GLY A 243 10.55 -0.67 -19.31
C GLY A 243 9.68 0.54 -19.64
N ALA A 244 8.36 0.44 -19.43
CA ALA A 244 7.42 1.54 -19.60
C ALA A 244 7.57 2.65 -18.53
N TRP A 245 8.13 2.33 -17.37
CA TRP A 245 8.20 3.23 -16.21
C TRP A 245 9.63 3.63 -15.84
N ILE A 246 10.58 2.69 -15.97
CA ILE A 246 11.98 2.85 -15.58
C ILE A 246 12.89 2.29 -16.70
N PRO A 247 12.95 2.97 -17.86
CA PRO A 247 13.63 2.45 -19.05
C PRO A 247 15.14 2.28 -18.82
N GLY A 248 15.68 1.18 -19.35
CA GLY A 248 17.12 0.88 -19.32
C GLY A 248 17.66 0.34 -17.98
N VAL A 249 16.78 0.10 -17.01
CA VAL A 249 17.15 -0.48 -15.71
C VAL A 249 17.01 -2.00 -15.74
N GLN A 250 18.03 -2.70 -15.25
CA GLN A 250 17.99 -4.16 -15.12
C GLN A 250 17.17 -4.54 -13.87
N PRO A 251 16.10 -5.34 -14.01
CA PRO A 251 15.31 -5.79 -12.86
C PRO A 251 16.10 -6.71 -11.92
N TRP A 252 15.92 -6.49 -10.63
CA TRP A 252 16.30 -7.47 -9.61
C TRP A 252 15.24 -8.58 -9.55
N ARG A 253 15.64 -9.81 -9.81
CA ARG A 253 14.75 -10.98 -9.73
C ARG A 253 14.95 -11.75 -8.43
N GLY A 254 16.21 -11.85 -8.00
CA GLY A 254 16.58 -12.71 -6.89
C GLY A 254 16.37 -14.18 -7.22
N ALA A 255 16.72 -15.08 -6.28
CA ALA A 255 16.37 -16.49 -6.40
C ALA A 255 14.85 -16.65 -6.34
N CYS A 256 14.19 -16.62 -7.50
CA CYS A 256 12.77 -16.94 -7.65
C CYS A 256 12.49 -18.40 -7.32
#